data_AF-A0A9W6RR39-F1
#
_entry.id   AF-A0A9W6RR39-F1
#
_cell.length_a   1.000
_cell.length_b   1.000
_cell.length_c   1.000
_cell.angle_alpha   90.00
_cell.angle_beta   90.00
_cell.angle_gamma   90.00
#
_symmetry.space_group_name_H-M   'P 1'
#
loop_
_entity.id
_entity.type
_entity.pdbx_description
1 polymer ?
#
loop_
_entity_poly.entity_id
_entity_poly.type
_entity_poly.pdbx_seq_one_letter_code
_entity_poly.pdbx_strand_id
1 'polypeptide(L)'
;MGLARIAIAVLAVVLACGLLVIGGMALWGALTGKDEKKSNAAPSQAGSAAASSTEAKPSASSGQVGNRITVRCLAAQCPVFVSGPANDVQFNGNLRQNETRIFEDTRLTVAVQDAGGVTVTINGHVQPQGRHGEAKTYEAPTGQ
;
A
#
# COMPACT_ATOMS: atom_id res chain seq x y z
N MET A 1 26.35 -42.44 -5.41
CA MET A 1 25.40 -41.69 -6.26
C MET A 1 24.50 -40.87 -5.33
N GLY A 2 24.80 -39.62 -4.98
CA GLY A 2 24.00 -38.95 -3.94
C GLY A 2 24.00 -37.44 -4.02
N LEU A 3 25.05 -36.80 -3.53
CA LEU A 3 25.01 -35.35 -3.28
C LEU A 3 25.06 -34.50 -4.56
N ALA A 4 25.89 -34.85 -5.55
CA ALA A 4 25.99 -34.09 -6.79
C ALA A 4 24.67 -34.09 -7.59
N ARG A 5 23.93 -35.21 -7.60
CA ARG A 5 22.63 -35.28 -8.29
C ARG A 5 21.53 -34.55 -7.53
N ILE A 6 21.56 -34.56 -6.20
CA ILE A 6 20.63 -33.79 -5.37
C ILE A 6 20.87 -32.29 -5.55
N ALA A 7 22.13 -31.85 -5.57
CA ALA A 7 22.47 -30.44 -5.79
C ALA A 7 21.98 -29.94 -7.16
N ILE A 8 22.17 -30.74 -8.22
CA ILE A 8 21.68 -30.40 -9.56
C ILE A 8 20.15 -30.39 -9.61
N ALA A 9 19.48 -31.33 -8.96
CA ALA A 9 18.02 -31.38 -8.90
C ALA A 9 17.43 -30.16 -8.16
N VAL A 10 18.02 -29.78 -7.02
CA VAL A 10 17.59 -28.61 -6.26
C VAL A 10 17.81 -27.33 -7.06
N LEU A 11 18.96 -27.19 -7.72
CA LEU A 11 19.24 -26.03 -8.57
C LEU A 11 18.24 -25.93 -9.74
N ALA A 12 17.90 -27.05 -10.37
CA ALA A 12 16.93 -27.09 -11.46
C ALA A 12 15.52 -26.69 -11.00
N VAL A 13 15.10 -27.14 -9.81
CA VAL A 13 13.79 -26.77 -9.22
C VAL A 13 13.74 -25.27 -8.91
N VAL A 14 14.80 -24.71 -8.34
CA VAL A 14 14.86 -23.27 -8.04
C VAL A 14 14.76 -22.43 -9.31
N LEU A 15 15.47 -22.82 -10.38
CA LEU A 15 15.39 -22.16 -11.68
C LEU A 15 13.99 -22.25 -12.29
N ALA A 16 13.36 -23.43 -12.24
CA ALA A 16 12.01 -23.63 -12.73
C ALA A 16 10.98 -22.78 -11.98
N CYS A 17 11.06 -22.74 -10.64
CA CYS A 17 10.20 -21.88 -9.82
C CYS A 17 10.42 -20.39 -10.14
N GLY A 18 11.67 -19.95 -10.33
CA GLY A 18 11.97 -18.58 -10.71
C GLY A 18 11.31 -18.15 -12.02
N LEU A 19 11.41 -19.00 -13.06
CA LEU A 19 10.75 -18.75 -14.35
C LEU A 19 9.22 -18.76 -14.23
N LEU A 20 8.66 -19.62 -13.39
CA LEU A 20 7.21 -19.70 -13.15
C LEU A 20 6.68 -18.43 -12.48
N VAL A 21 7.40 -17.87 -11.50
CA VAL A 21 7.01 -16.63 -10.81
C VAL A 21 7.06 -15.43 -11.76
N ILE A 22 8.12 -15.31 -12.57
CA ILE A 22 8.25 -14.20 -13.55
C ILE A 22 7.17 -14.29 -14.62
N GLY A 23 6.92 -15.47 -15.18
CA GLY A 23 5.84 -15.69 -16.15
C GLY A 23 4.45 -15.47 -15.55
N GLY A 24 4.24 -15.92 -14.31
CA GLY A 24 2.99 -15.73 -13.58
C GLY A 24 2.68 -14.26 -13.30
N MET A 25 3.68 -13.46 -12.88
CA MET A 25 3.50 -12.02 -12.68
C MET A 25 3.23 -11.27 -13.99
N ALA A 26 3.89 -11.64 -15.10
CA ALA A 26 3.64 -11.04 -16.41
C ALA A 26 2.21 -11.33 -16.90
N LEU A 27 1.74 -12.56 -16.72
CA LEU A 27 0.38 -12.95 -17.09
C LEU A 27 -0.67 -12.26 -16.20
N TRP A 28 -0.43 -12.19 -14.89
CA TRP A 28 -1.29 -11.48 -13.96
C TRP A 28 -1.40 -10.00 -14.31
N GLY A 29 -0.26 -9.34 -14.59
CA GLY A 29 -0.22 -7.94 -15.01
C GLY A 29 -0.98 -7.67 -16.31
N ALA A 30 -0.96 -8.60 -17.28
CA ALA A 30 -1.72 -8.50 -18.52
C ALA A 30 -3.23 -8.73 -18.32
N LEU A 31 -3.62 -9.61 -17.40
CA LEU A 31 -5.03 -9.86 -17.05
C LEU A 31 -5.64 -8.73 -16.21
N THR A 32 -4.83 -8.08 -15.36
CA THR A 32 -5.27 -6.97 -14.51
C THR A 32 -5.06 -5.59 -15.14
N GLY A 33 -4.23 -5.48 -16.17
CA GLY A 33 -3.95 -4.25 -16.90
C GLY A 33 -5.03 -3.95 -17.92
N LYS A 34 -6.03 -3.14 -17.54
CA LYS A 34 -6.86 -2.44 -18.53
C LYS A 34 -5.99 -1.47 -19.33
N ASP A 35 -6.21 -1.42 -20.63
CA ASP A 35 -5.57 -0.56 -21.63
C ASP A 35 -5.33 0.89 -21.16
N GLU A 36 -4.06 1.25 -20.95
CA GLU A 36 -3.64 2.65 -21.06
C GLU A 36 -3.01 2.88 -22.44
N LYS A 37 -3.89 3.17 -23.39
CA LYS A 37 -3.56 3.66 -24.73
C LYS A 37 -2.63 4.87 -24.63
N LYS A 38 -1.41 4.68 -25.11
CA LYS A 38 -0.49 5.70 -25.57
C LYS A 38 -1.17 6.58 -26.64
N SER A 39 -1.40 7.85 -26.34
CA SER A 39 -1.67 8.92 -27.32
C SER A 39 -1.27 10.24 -26.66
N ASN A 40 -0.06 10.78 -26.84
CA ASN A 40 0.55 11.45 -27.99
C ASN A 40 0.73 12.95 -27.66
N ALA A 41 1.85 13.51 -28.13
CA ALA A 41 2.21 14.92 -28.22
C ALA A 41 2.66 15.68 -26.94
N ALA A 42 3.98 15.83 -26.81
CA ALA A 42 4.56 17.13 -26.48
C ALA A 42 4.71 17.93 -27.80
N PRO A 43 4.56 19.27 -27.83
CA PRO A 43 5.71 20.11 -27.49
C PRO A 43 5.42 21.49 -26.85
N SER A 44 6.50 22.07 -26.31
CA SER A 44 6.84 23.51 -26.23
C SER A 44 6.09 24.49 -25.29
N GLN A 45 6.84 24.87 -24.26
CA GLN A 45 7.40 26.22 -24.01
C GLN A 45 6.50 27.38 -23.54
N ALA A 46 7.03 28.04 -22.49
CA ALA A 46 6.87 29.42 -22.04
C ALA A 46 5.65 29.79 -21.17
N GLY A 47 5.93 30.37 -20.01
CA GLY A 47 4.98 31.25 -19.31
C GLY A 47 5.01 31.19 -17.78
N SER A 48 5.88 32.00 -17.18
CA SER A 48 5.71 32.75 -15.94
C SER A 48 4.77 32.28 -14.81
N ALA A 49 5.41 32.23 -13.62
CA ALA A 49 4.97 32.84 -12.36
C ALA A 49 3.97 32.09 -11.45
N ALA A 50 4.42 32.02 -10.19
CA ALA A 50 3.66 32.13 -8.94
C ALA A 50 2.79 30.94 -8.49
N ALA A 51 3.21 30.41 -7.33
CA ALA A 51 2.41 29.98 -6.18
C ALA A 51 1.12 29.19 -6.42
N SER A 52 1.03 28.01 -5.80
CA SER A 52 0.08 27.77 -4.71
C SER A 52 0.16 26.34 -4.18
N SER A 53 -0.09 26.22 -2.88
CA SER A 53 -0.21 25.03 -2.05
C SER A 53 -0.90 23.85 -2.75
N THR A 54 -0.26 22.68 -2.77
CA THR A 54 -0.98 21.42 -2.97
C THR A 54 -1.35 20.89 -1.59
N GLU A 55 -2.38 21.51 -1.01
CA GLU A 55 -3.21 20.89 0.00
C GLU A 55 -3.92 19.72 -0.69
N ALA A 56 -3.52 18.49 -0.36
CA ALA A 56 -4.15 17.28 -0.89
C ALA A 56 -5.59 17.23 -0.37
N LYS A 57 -6.51 17.77 -1.18
CA LYS A 57 -7.96 17.76 -0.98
C LYS A 57 -8.42 16.32 -0.74
N PRO A 58 -9.00 15.99 0.44
CA PRO A 58 -9.67 14.71 0.64
C PRO A 58 -10.88 14.69 -0.29
N SER A 59 -11.05 13.59 -1.03
CA SER A 59 -12.28 13.33 -1.77
C SER A 59 -13.41 13.12 -0.75
N ALA A 60 -14.09 14.21 -0.41
CA ALA A 60 -15.33 14.18 0.36
C ALA A 60 -16.40 13.46 -0.48
N SER A 61 -16.54 12.16 -0.26
CA SER A 61 -17.67 11.39 -0.76
C SER A 61 -18.86 11.68 0.15
N SER A 62 -19.88 12.28 -0.45
CA SER A 62 -21.11 12.75 0.15
C SER A 62 -21.91 11.62 0.82
N GLY A 63 -22.29 11.80 2.09
CA GLY A 63 -23.52 11.22 2.64
C GLY A 63 -23.44 10.18 3.76
N GLN A 64 -22.25 9.74 4.19
CA GLN A 64 -22.09 8.86 5.36
C GLN A 64 -20.98 9.42 6.26
N VAL A 65 -21.17 9.36 7.59
CA VAL A 65 -20.12 9.72 8.57
C VAL A 65 -19.01 8.67 8.45
N GLY A 66 -18.07 8.92 7.54
CA GLY A 66 -16.92 8.04 7.31
C GLY A 66 -15.96 8.09 8.51
N ASN A 67 -15.33 6.96 8.81
CA ASN A 67 -14.21 6.95 9.74
C ASN A 67 -12.96 7.49 9.06
N ARG A 68 -12.19 8.26 9.82
CA ARG A 68 -10.91 8.79 9.39
C ARG A 68 -9.78 8.05 10.09
N ILE A 69 -8.97 7.30 9.34
CA ILE A 69 -7.73 6.71 9.86
C ILE A 69 -6.54 7.48 9.32
N THR A 70 -5.66 7.91 10.22
CA THR A 70 -4.37 8.51 9.90
C THR A 70 -3.26 7.55 10.31
N VAL A 71 -2.39 7.21 9.38
CA VAL A 71 -1.24 6.34 9.60
C VAL A 71 0.03 7.14 9.36
N ARG A 72 0.89 7.23 10.37
CA ARG A 72 2.19 7.90 10.29
C ARG A 72 3.32 6.92 10.53
N CYS A 73 4.27 6.87 9.61
CA CYS A 73 5.48 6.06 9.76
C CYS A 73 6.57 6.85 10.50
N LEU A 74 7.16 6.23 11.52
CA LEU A 74 8.27 6.76 12.32
C LEU A 74 9.62 6.11 11.96
N ALA A 75 9.58 4.91 11.37
CA ALA A 75 10.75 4.16 10.91
C ALA A 75 11.16 4.54 9.47
N ALA A 76 12.29 4.01 8.98
CA ALA A 76 12.76 4.26 7.62
C ALA A 76 11.76 3.78 6.55
N GLN A 77 11.15 2.61 6.80
CA GLN A 77 10.14 1.98 5.95
C GLN A 77 9.12 1.29 6.84
N CYS A 78 7.84 1.58 6.64
CA CYS A 78 6.75 0.92 7.36
C CYS A 78 5.83 0.21 6.35
N PRO A 79 5.81 -1.13 6.32
CA PRO A 79 4.88 -1.87 5.49
C PRO A 79 3.47 -1.74 6.08
N VAL A 80 2.56 -1.16 5.30
CA VAL A 80 1.18 -0.93 5.71
C VAL A 80 0.23 -1.39 4.62
N PHE A 81 -0.79 -2.10 5.06
CA PHE A 81 -1.92 -2.53 4.25
C PHE A 81 -3.18 -1.91 4.82
N VAL A 82 -3.96 -1.24 3.97
CA VAL A 82 -5.23 -0.63 4.32
C VAL A 82 -6.29 -1.15 3.36
N SER A 83 -7.35 -1.72 3.91
CA SER A 83 -8.53 -2.13 3.18
C SER A 83 -9.77 -1.36 3.64
N GLY A 84 -10.62 -1.06 2.68
CA GLY A 84 -11.94 -0.47 2.86
C GLY A 84 -13.06 -1.52 2.89
N PRO A 85 -14.32 -1.09 2.72
CA PRO A 85 -15.46 -2.00 2.68
C PRO A 85 -15.34 -2.98 1.51
N ALA A 86 -15.94 -4.17 1.67
CA ALA A 86 -15.89 -5.26 0.69
C ALA A 86 -14.48 -5.75 0.30
N ASN A 87 -13.48 -5.54 1.17
CA ASN A 87 -12.07 -5.87 0.92
C ASN A 87 -11.43 -5.05 -0.21
N ASP A 88 -11.97 -3.88 -0.51
CA ASP A 88 -11.33 -2.94 -1.43
C ASP A 88 -9.97 -2.50 -0.87
N VAL A 89 -8.91 -2.61 -1.67
CA VAL A 89 -7.55 -2.28 -1.20
C VAL A 89 -7.31 -0.80 -1.44
N GLN A 90 -7.40 -0.01 -0.37
CA GLN A 90 -7.14 1.43 -0.40
C GLN A 90 -5.64 1.73 -0.49
N PHE A 91 -4.82 0.91 0.17
CA PHE A 91 -3.37 1.05 0.12
C PHE A 91 -2.66 -0.27 0.42
N ASN A 92 -1.63 -0.57 -0.36
CA ASN A 92 -0.74 -1.69 -0.08
C ASN A 92 0.67 -1.28 -0.49
N GLY A 93 1.52 -1.01 0.50
CA GLY A 93 2.89 -0.60 0.23
C GLY A 93 3.63 -0.14 1.47
N ASN A 94 4.79 0.48 1.22
CA ASN A 94 5.67 0.95 2.28
C ASN A 94 5.57 2.47 2.39
N LEU A 95 5.23 2.96 3.58
CA LEU A 95 5.39 4.37 3.91
C LEU A 95 6.85 4.67 4.22
N ARG A 96 7.31 5.86 3.86
CA ARG A 96 8.64 6.37 4.20
C ARG A 96 8.63 7.04 5.58
N GLN A 97 9.81 7.29 6.13
CA GLN A 97 9.96 8.00 7.39
C GLN A 97 9.23 9.34 7.39
N ASN A 98 8.43 9.58 8.44
CA ASN A 98 7.55 10.74 8.62
C ASN A 98 6.45 10.89 7.57
N GLU A 99 6.30 9.95 6.63
CA GLU A 99 5.17 9.94 5.71
C GLU A 99 3.90 9.67 6.50
N THR A 100 2.88 10.48 6.22
CA THR A 100 1.57 10.38 6.83
C THR A 100 0.55 10.16 5.73
N ARG A 101 -0.31 9.15 5.89
CA ARG A 101 -1.41 8.84 4.98
C ARG A 101 -2.72 8.90 5.74
N ILE A 102 -3.74 9.41 5.08
CA ILE A 102 -5.07 9.61 5.65
C ILE A 102 -6.04 8.88 4.74
N PHE A 103 -6.91 8.08 5.35
CA PHE A 103 -7.93 7.28 4.69
C PHE A 103 -9.28 7.61 5.32
N GLU A 104 -10.30 7.75 4.49
CA GLU A 104 -11.65 8.09 4.92
C GLU A 104 -12.66 7.14 4.27
N ASP A 105 -13.30 6.30 5.08
CA ASP A 105 -14.33 5.36 4.62
C ASP A 105 -15.23 4.90 5.78
N THR A 106 -16.41 4.40 5.47
CA THR A 106 -17.40 3.84 6.41
C THR A 106 -16.88 2.65 7.21
N ARG A 107 -16.00 1.82 6.61
CA ARG A 107 -15.29 0.72 7.26
C ARG A 107 -13.85 0.70 6.76
N LEU A 108 -12.90 0.75 7.68
CA LEU A 108 -11.47 0.69 7.37
C LEU A 108 -10.79 -0.34 8.26
N THR A 109 -9.93 -1.14 7.66
CA THR A 109 -9.03 -2.06 8.35
C THR A 109 -7.60 -1.73 7.95
N VAL A 110 -6.74 -1.52 8.94
CA VAL A 110 -5.31 -1.21 8.74
C VAL A 110 -4.50 -2.31 9.37
N ALA A 111 -3.76 -3.05 8.56
CA ALA A 111 -2.74 -3.99 9.01
C ALA A 111 -1.36 -3.36 8.83
N VAL A 112 -0.59 -3.30 9.91
CA VAL A 112 0.81 -2.87 9.90
C VAL A 112 1.69 -4.05 10.24
N GLN A 113 2.83 -4.19 9.58
CA GLN A 113 3.79 -5.25 9.89
C GLN A 113 4.81 -4.87 10.97
N ASP A 114 5.00 -3.57 11.22
CA ASP A 114 5.84 -3.03 12.30
C ASP A 114 5.02 -2.03 13.13
N ALA A 115 4.34 -2.53 14.15
CA ALA A 115 3.42 -1.73 14.96
C ALA A 115 4.13 -0.78 15.94
N GLY A 116 5.43 -0.99 16.22
CA GLY A 116 6.24 -0.09 17.04
C GLY A 116 6.76 1.15 16.29
N GLY A 117 6.96 1.05 14.98
CA GLY A 117 7.44 2.12 14.11
C GLY A 117 6.33 2.90 13.42
N VAL A 118 5.06 2.64 13.76
CA VAL A 118 3.90 3.30 13.17
C VAL A 118 3.02 3.90 14.26
N THR A 119 2.51 5.10 14.03
CA THR A 119 1.43 5.68 14.83
C THR A 119 0.15 5.64 14.01
N VAL A 120 -0.88 4.98 14.55
CA VAL A 120 -2.20 4.92 13.93
C VAL A 120 -3.17 5.74 14.78
N THR A 121 -3.90 6.63 14.14
CA THR A 121 -4.91 7.47 14.77
C THR A 121 -6.25 7.22 14.08
N ILE A 122 -7.27 6.82 14.83
CA ILE A 122 -8.62 6.55 14.32
C ILE A 122 -9.56 7.60 14.89
N ASN A 123 -10.21 8.38 14.03
CA ASN A 123 -11.14 9.45 14.42
C ASN A 123 -10.53 10.42 15.44
N GLY A 124 -9.23 10.72 15.32
CA GLY A 124 -8.50 11.58 16.25
C GLY A 124 -7.96 10.87 17.50
N HIS A 125 -8.31 9.60 17.73
CA HIS A 125 -7.80 8.82 18.86
C HIS A 125 -6.57 7.99 18.46
N VAL A 126 -5.44 8.27 19.10
CA VAL A 126 -4.21 7.50 18.92
C VAL A 126 -4.42 6.09 19.47
N GLN A 127 -4.16 5.10 18.62
CA GLN A 127 -4.28 3.70 18.98
C GLN A 127 -3.02 3.20 19.71
N PRO A 128 -3.13 2.19 20.58
CA PRO A 128 -1.98 1.64 21.28
C PRO A 128 -0.98 1.05 20.29
N GLN A 129 0.26 1.56 20.32
CA GLN A 129 1.34 1.04 19.49
C GLN A 129 1.70 -0.39 19.92
N GLY A 130 2.19 -1.19 18.97
CA GLY A 130 2.72 -2.52 19.25
C GLY A 130 4.23 -2.49 19.49
N ARG A 131 4.84 -3.67 19.52
CA ARG A 131 6.31 -3.78 19.56
C ARG A 131 6.90 -3.60 18.16
N HIS A 132 8.18 -3.24 18.07
CA HIS A 132 8.89 -3.29 16.80
C HIS A 132 8.94 -4.73 16.26
N GLY A 133 8.71 -4.87 14.96
CA GLY A 133 8.59 -6.14 14.25
C GLY A 133 7.27 -6.89 14.47
N GLU A 134 6.35 -6.36 15.28
CA GLU A 134 5.06 -6.99 15.53
C GLU A 134 4.02 -6.55 14.50
N ALA A 135 3.35 -7.51 13.88
CA ALA A 135 2.21 -7.24 13.02
C ALA A 135 0.97 -6.97 13.88
N LYS A 136 0.25 -5.89 13.56
CA LYS A 136 -0.98 -5.52 14.27
C LYS A 136 -2.04 -4.99 13.32
N THR A 137 -3.28 -5.36 13.60
CA THR A 137 -4.43 -4.90 12.84
C THR A 137 -5.25 -3.92 13.68
N TYR A 138 -5.67 -2.83 13.06
CA TYR A 138 -6.55 -1.83 13.65
C TYR A 138 -7.78 -1.71 12.78
N GLU A 139 -8.95 -1.79 13.40
CA GLU A 139 -10.23 -1.66 12.73
C GLU A 139 -10.88 -0.36 13.18
N ALA A 140 -11.35 0.45 12.23
CA ALA A 140 -12.20 1.57 12.57
C ALA A 140 -13.59 1.05 13.02
N PRO A 141 -14.18 1.65 14.06
CA PRO A 141 -15.54 1.32 14.48
C PRO A 141 -16.49 1.56 13.31
N THR A 142 -17.53 0.75 13.12
CA THR A 142 -18.51 1.01 12.06
C THR A 142 -19.11 2.41 12.21
N GLY A 143 -19.03 3.24 11.16
CA GLY A 143 -19.67 4.55 11.16
C GLY A 143 -21.15 4.40 11.51
N GLN A 144 -21.60 5.15 12.53
CA GLN A 144 -23.00 5.20 12.96
C GLN A 144 -23.81 6.17 12.11
#